data_AF-A0A403M7S2-F1
#
_entry.id   AF-A0A403M7S2-F1
#
_cell.length_a   1.000
_cell.length_b   1.000
_cell.length_c   1.000
_cell.angle_alpha   90.00
_cell.angle_beta   90.00
_cell.angle_gamma   90.00
#
_symmetry.space_group_name_H-M   'P 1'
#
loop_
_entity.id
_entity.type
_entity.pdbx_description
1 polymer ?
#
loop_
_entity_poly.entity_id
_entity_poly.type
_entity_poly.pdbx_seq_one_letter_code
_entity_poly.pdbx_strand_id
1 'polypeptide(L)'
;MPANARSHAVLTTESKVTIRGQTTIPAPVREALKLKPGQDSIHYEILPGGQVFMCRLGDEQEDHTMNAFLRFLDADIQNNPQKTRPFNIQHSTFNIQHSTFNIQQGKKLVAGMDVNIDDEIGDDE
;
A
#
# COMPACT_ATOMS: atom_id res chain seq x y z
N MET A 1 -9.36 29.92 -1.41
CA MET A 1 -8.48 28.81 -0.98
C MET A 1 -9.07 27.54 -1.57
N PRO A 2 -8.44 26.85 -2.53
CA PRO A 2 -9.08 25.73 -3.20
C PRO A 2 -9.11 24.52 -2.25
N ALA A 3 -10.27 23.86 -2.19
CA ALA A 3 -10.45 22.58 -1.54
C ALA A 3 -9.52 21.55 -2.20
N ASN A 4 -8.45 21.19 -1.50
CA ASN A 4 -7.55 20.16 -2.00
C ASN A 4 -8.31 18.82 -1.96
N ALA A 5 -8.30 18.13 -3.10
CA ALA A 5 -9.11 16.97 -3.40
C ALA A 5 -9.07 15.89 -2.30
N ARG A 6 -10.24 15.40 -1.87
CA ARG A 6 -10.39 14.13 -1.13
C ARG A 6 -10.11 12.93 -2.06
N SER A 7 -9.01 12.93 -2.81
CA SER A 7 -8.79 11.99 -3.91
C SER A 7 -8.32 10.59 -3.46
N HIS A 8 -8.10 10.33 -2.18
CA HIS A 8 -7.62 9.02 -1.70
C HIS A 8 -8.15 8.61 -0.31
N ALA A 9 -9.42 8.90 0.01
CA ALA A 9 -10.02 8.33 1.20
C ALA A 9 -10.40 6.85 0.93
N VAL A 10 -9.69 5.92 1.57
CA VAL A 10 -9.98 4.47 1.48
C VAL A 10 -11.33 4.11 2.10
N LEU A 11 -11.80 4.92 3.06
CA LEU A 11 -13.09 4.79 3.73
C LEU A 11 -13.57 6.18 4.18
N THR A 12 -14.87 6.46 4.03
CA THR A 12 -15.52 7.66 4.60
C THR A 12 -16.68 7.25 5.48
N THR A 13 -16.76 7.81 6.69
CA THR A 13 -17.88 7.63 7.63
C THR A 13 -18.10 8.92 8.39
N GLU A 14 -19.30 9.11 8.90
CA GLU A 14 -19.67 10.26 9.71
C GLU A 14 -20.06 9.81 11.12
N SER A 15 -19.90 10.70 12.10
CA SER A 15 -20.34 10.47 13.47
C SER A 15 -20.66 11.81 14.13
N LYS A 16 -21.68 11.83 14.98
CA LYS A 16 -22.16 13.06 15.62
C LYS A 16 -21.50 13.23 16.97
N VAL A 17 -21.01 14.44 17.25
CA VAL A 17 -20.55 14.84 18.58
C VAL A 17 -21.76 14.93 19.51
N THR A 18 -21.71 14.21 20.62
CA THR A 18 -22.73 14.26 21.68
C THR A 18 -22.65 15.56 22.47
N ILE A 19 -23.67 15.84 23.29
CA ILE A 19 -23.69 17.02 24.17
C ILE A 19 -22.52 17.06 25.18
N ARG A 20 -21.90 15.91 25.45
CA ARG A 20 -20.73 15.80 26.34
C ARG A 20 -19.40 15.96 25.59
N GLY A 21 -19.43 16.34 24.31
CA GLY A 21 -18.24 16.45 23.47
C GLY A 21 -17.64 15.12 23.01
N GLN A 22 -18.32 13.99 23.27
CA GLN A 22 -17.84 12.66 22.86
C GLN A 22 -18.35 12.29 21.47
N THR A 23 -17.56 11.56 20.70
CA THR A 23 -17.94 10.97 19.41
C THR A 23 -17.67 9.48 19.44
N THR A 24 -18.57 8.67 18.88
CA THR A 24 -18.31 7.24 18.69
C THR A 24 -17.46 7.03 17.45
N ILE A 25 -16.32 6.35 17.58
CA ILE A 25 -15.52 5.89 16.43
C ILE A 25 -16.32 4.78 15.71
N PRO A 26 -16.73 4.97 14.44
CA PRO A 26 -17.56 3.99 13.73
C PRO A 26 -16.84 2.66 13.56
N ALA A 27 -17.59 1.55 13.51
CA ALA A 27 -17.03 0.20 13.45
C ALA A 27 -15.99 0.02 12.32
N PRO A 28 -16.23 0.48 11.08
CA PRO A 28 -15.24 0.34 10.00
C PRO A 28 -13.91 1.05 10.29
N VAL A 29 -13.94 2.18 11.02
CA VAL A 29 -12.73 2.91 11.42
C VAL A 29 -12.00 2.18 12.55
N ARG A 30 -12.74 1.62 13.51
CA ARG A 30 -12.13 0.82 14.58
C ARG A 30 -11.44 -0.43 14.03
N GLU A 31 -12.05 -1.10 13.07
CA GLU A 31 -11.49 -2.28 12.41
C GLU A 31 -10.25 -1.92 11.58
N ALA A 32 -10.31 -0.84 10.80
CA ALA A 32 -9.17 -0.36 10.00
C ALA A 32 -7.96 0.00 10.88
N LEU A 33 -8.20 0.61 12.04
CA LEU A 33 -7.15 0.97 13.01
C LEU A 33 -6.81 -0.17 13.99
N LYS A 34 -7.50 -1.32 13.89
CA LYS A 34 -7.39 -2.49 14.78
C LYS A 34 -7.51 -2.13 16.27
N LEU A 35 -8.44 -1.23 16.59
CA LEU A 35 -8.64 -0.75 17.96
C LEU A 35 -9.34 -1.78 18.84
N LYS A 36 -8.81 -1.97 20.04
CA LYS A 36 -9.38 -2.74 21.14
C LYS A 36 -10.04 -1.79 22.15
N PRO A 37 -11.38 -1.76 22.22
CA PRO A 37 -12.09 -0.89 23.14
C PRO A 37 -11.64 -1.10 24.60
N GLY A 38 -11.35 0.00 25.31
CA GLY A 38 -10.92 -0.03 26.71
C GLY A 38 -9.45 -0.41 26.93
N GLN A 39 -8.68 -0.65 25.86
CA GLN A 39 -7.24 -0.96 25.94
C GLN A 39 -6.41 0.04 25.15
N ASP A 40 -6.77 0.27 23.88
CA ASP A 40 -6.00 1.14 23.00
C ASP A 40 -6.34 2.62 23.23
N SER A 41 -5.34 3.48 23.04
CA SER A 41 -5.47 4.94 23.04
C SER A 41 -5.40 5.49 21.62
N ILE A 42 -5.94 6.70 21.42
CA ILE A 42 -5.91 7.42 20.12
C ILE A 42 -5.04 8.66 20.28
N HIS A 43 -4.08 8.83 19.37
CA HIS A 43 -3.35 10.08 19.20
C HIS A 43 -4.10 10.98 18.22
N TYR A 44 -4.25 12.26 18.58
CA TYR A 44 -4.93 13.27 17.77
C TYR A 44 -3.93 14.36 17.39
N GLU A 45 -3.90 14.72 16.12
CA GLU A 45 -3.14 15.85 15.61
C GLU A 45 -4.06 16.77 14.82
N ILE A 46 -4.00 18.07 15.11
CA ILE A 46 -4.76 19.09 14.38
C ILE A 46 -3.90 19.58 13.22
N LEU A 47 -4.38 19.31 12.01
CA LEU A 47 -3.71 19.74 10.78
C LEU A 47 -4.28 21.08 10.29
N PRO A 48 -3.51 21.85 9.49
CA PRO A 48 -4.02 23.05 8.84
C PRO A 48 -5.31 22.79 8.05
N GLY A 49 -6.17 23.81 7.99
CA GLY A 49 -7.47 23.72 7.30
C GLY A 49 -8.57 23.03 8.09
N GLY A 50 -8.40 22.85 9.41
CA GLY A 50 -9.43 22.29 10.30
C GLY A 50 -9.59 20.77 10.18
N GLN A 51 -8.57 20.10 9.67
CA GLN A 51 -8.53 18.64 9.57
C GLN A 51 -7.94 18.04 10.85
N VAL A 52 -8.35 16.81 11.15
CA VAL A 52 -7.81 16.06 12.29
C VAL A 52 -7.24 14.76 11.76
N PHE A 53 -5.97 14.50 12.08
CA PHE A 53 -5.37 13.19 11.90
C PHE A 53 -5.53 12.38 13.19
N MET A 54 -5.92 11.11 13.05
CA MET A 54 -6.13 10.20 14.17
C MET A 54 -5.41 8.89 13.89
N CYS A 55 -4.63 8.39 14.85
CA CYS A 55 -4.02 7.07 14.77
C CYS A 55 -4.11 6.34 16.12
N ARG A 56 -4.02 5.00 16.08
CA ARG A 56 -3.87 4.19 17.28
C ARG A 56 -2.53 4.52 17.92
N LEU A 57 -2.54 4.99 19.15
CA LEU A 57 -1.34 5.14 19.97
C LEU A 57 -0.94 3.74 20.42
N GLY A 58 0.04 3.16 19.72
CA GLY A 58 0.67 1.91 20.13
C GLY A 58 1.91 2.20 20.95
N ASP A 59 2.35 1.21 21.71
CA ASP A 59 3.76 1.13 22.09
C ASP A 59 4.55 1.06 20.79
N GLU A 60 5.54 1.92 20.63
CA GLU A 60 6.58 1.74 19.62
C GLU A 60 7.36 0.48 19.98
N GLN A 61 6.76 -0.68 19.71
CA GLN A 61 7.46 -1.93 19.78
C GLN A 61 8.39 -1.93 18.58
N GLU A 62 9.62 -1.47 18.81
CA GLU A 62 10.71 -1.63 17.87
C GLU A 62 10.75 -3.09 17.43
N ASP A 63 10.52 -3.32 16.14
CA ASP A 63 10.67 -4.65 15.57
C ASP A 63 12.16 -5.01 15.60
N HIS A 64 12.55 -5.80 16.60
CA HIS A 64 13.94 -6.21 16.78
C HIS A 64 14.49 -6.95 15.56
N THR A 65 13.66 -7.69 14.82
CA THR A 65 14.06 -8.38 13.60
C THR A 65 14.29 -7.37 12.47
N MET A 66 13.39 -6.41 12.31
CA MET A 66 13.58 -5.31 11.34
C MET A 66 14.84 -4.50 11.66
N ASN A 67 15.05 -4.13 12.93
CA ASN A 67 16.22 -3.40 13.35
C ASN A 67 17.52 -4.20 13.13
N ALA A 68 17.52 -5.49 13.44
CA ALA A 68 18.67 -6.36 13.16
C ALA A 68 18.97 -6.44 11.66
N PHE A 69 17.92 -6.54 10.83
CA PHE A 69 18.06 -6.57 9.38
C PHE A 69 18.62 -5.25 8.82
N LEU A 70 18.11 -4.10 9.29
CA LEU A 70 18.62 -2.78 8.88
C LEU A 70 20.09 -2.59 9.29
N ARG A 71 20.48 -3.04 10.49
CA ARG A 71 21.89 -3.01 10.92
C ARG A 71 22.79 -3.92 10.08
N PHE A 72 22.28 -5.10 9.71
CA PHE A 72 22.98 -5.98 8.77
C PHE A 72 23.18 -5.32 7.42
N LEU A 73 22.14 -4.69 6.86
CA LEU A 73 22.23 -3.97 5.59
C LEU A 73 23.20 -2.79 5.65
N ASP A 74 23.13 -1.98 6.72
CA ASP A 74 24.05 -0.86 6.91
C ASP A 74 25.51 -1.35 6.95
N ALA A 75 25.79 -2.39 7.73
CA ALA A 75 27.11 -3.02 7.77
C ALA A 75 27.54 -3.58 6.40
N ASP A 76 26.67 -4.27 5.66
CA ASP A 76 27.01 -4.81 4.34
C ASP A 76 27.26 -3.70 3.31
N ILE A 77 26.49 -2.60 3.35
CA ILE A 77 26.70 -1.44 2.47
C ILE A 77 28.03 -0.76 2.76
N GLN A 78 28.38 -0.55 4.04
CA GLN A 78 29.67 0.05 4.41
C GLN A 78 30.85 -0.84 4.03
N ASN A 79 30.74 -2.16 4.20
CA ASN A 79 31.81 -3.12 3.90
C ASN A 79 31.89 -3.49 2.41
N ASN A 80 30.78 -3.38 1.67
CA ASN A 80 30.69 -3.74 0.25
C ASN A 80 30.02 -2.65 -0.59
N PRO A 81 30.54 -1.41 -0.62
CA PRO A 81 29.91 -0.31 -1.36
C PRO A 81 29.76 -0.63 -2.86
N GLN A 82 30.65 -1.43 -3.44
CA GLN A 82 30.59 -1.89 -4.83
C GLN A 82 29.37 -2.77 -5.16
N LYS A 83 28.69 -3.34 -4.15
CA LYS A 83 27.45 -4.11 -4.35
C LYS A 83 26.22 -3.21 -4.45
N THR A 84 26.30 -1.98 -3.97
CA THR A 84 25.23 -1.00 -4.15
C THR A 84 25.27 -0.45 -5.57
N ARG A 85 24.12 -0.44 -6.25
CA ARG A 85 24.00 0.13 -7.59
C ARG A 85 22.92 1.21 -7.57
N PRO A 86 23.12 2.34 -8.26
CA PRO A 86 22.08 3.33 -8.44
C PRO A 86 20.84 2.66 -9.08
N PHE A 87 19.68 2.88 -8.47
CA PHE A 87 18.43 2.45 -9.08
C PHE A 87 18.14 3.36 -10.28
N ASN A 88 18.44 2.90 -11.49
CA ASN A 88 18.16 3.65 -12.71
C ASN A 88 16.69 3.50 -13.10
N ILE A 89 15.90 4.55 -12.81
CA ILE A 89 14.47 4.63 -13.14
C ILE A 89 14.23 4.43 -14.65
N GLN A 90 15.14 4.88 -15.52
CA GLN A 90 14.99 4.78 -16.98
C GLN A 90 14.99 3.32 -17.48
N HIS A 91 15.82 2.46 -16.89
CA HIS A 91 15.87 1.03 -17.22
C HIS A 91 14.60 0.31 -16.77
N SER A 92 14.03 0.71 -15.63
CA SER A 92 12.75 0.18 -15.15
C SER A 92 11.60 0.57 -16.09
N THR A 93 11.55 1.82 -16.55
CA THR A 93 10.55 2.27 -17.54
C THR A 93 10.66 1.50 -18.85
N PHE A 94 11.88 1.24 -19.35
CA PHE A 94 12.07 0.42 -20.55
C PHE A 94 11.54 -1.01 -20.38
N ASN A 95 11.80 -1.64 -19.22
CA ASN A 95 11.36 -3.01 -18.96
C ASN A 95 9.81 -3.11 -18.83
N ILE A 96 9.19 -2.10 -18.21
CA ILE A 96 7.73 -1.99 -18.12
C ILE A 96 7.13 -1.76 -19.52
N GLN A 97 7.70 -0.87 -20.32
CA GLN A 97 7.25 -0.61 -21.68
C GLN A 97 7.36 -1.84 -22.58
N HIS A 98 8.48 -2.56 -22.52
CA HIS A 98 8.66 -3.81 -23.26
C HIS A 98 7.66 -4.90 -22.85
N SER A 99 7.39 -5.05 -21.56
CA SER A 99 6.36 -5.96 -21.06
C SER A 99 4.97 -5.58 -21.62
N THR A 100 4.60 -4.30 -21.56
CA THR A 100 3.33 -3.84 -22.13
C THR A 100 3.23 -4.05 -23.63
N PHE A 101 4.32 -3.83 -24.38
CA PHE A 101 4.38 -4.10 -25.81
C PHE A 101 4.21 -5.60 -26.12
N ASN A 102 4.93 -6.47 -25.41
CA ASN A 102 4.83 -7.92 -25.60
C ASN A 102 3.41 -8.43 -25.32
N ILE A 103 2.76 -7.93 -24.27
CA ILE A 103 1.36 -8.28 -23.95
C ILE A 103 0.41 -7.79 -25.05
N GLN A 104 0.60 -6.59 -25.57
CA GLN A 104 -0.23 -6.06 -26.67
C GLN A 104 -0.05 -6.87 -27.96
N GLN A 105 1.19 -7.23 -28.31
CA GLN A 105 1.45 -8.07 -29.48
C GLN A 105 0.91 -9.49 -29.30
N GLY A 106 1.10 -10.09 -28.13
CA GLY A 106 0.52 -11.40 -27.81
C GLY A 106 -1.01 -11.39 -27.96
N LYS A 107 -1.68 -10.38 -27.39
CA LYS A 107 -3.13 -10.18 -27.55
C LYS A 107 -3.57 -10.00 -29.01
N LYS A 108 -2.77 -9.31 -29.82
CA LYS A 108 -3.04 -9.12 -31.25
C LYS A 108 -2.90 -10.42 -32.05
N LEU A 109 -1.90 -11.24 -31.72
CA LEU A 109 -1.64 -12.51 -32.41
C LEU A 109 -2.71 -13.56 -32.12
N VAL A 110 -3.28 -13.55 -30.91
CA VAL A 110 -4.38 -14.46 -30.52
C VAL A 110 -5.76 -13.86 -30.76
N ALA A 111 -5.85 -12.64 -31.32
CA ALA A 111 -7.13 -12.00 -31.59
C ALA A 111 -7.89 -12.78 -32.67
N GLY A 112 -8.99 -13.43 -32.27
CA GLY A 112 -9.81 -14.27 -33.14
C GLY A 112 -9.52 -15.77 -33.04
N MET A 113 -8.58 -16.20 -32.19
CA MET A 113 -8.45 -17.60 -31.78
C MET A 113 -9.35 -17.83 -30.57
N ASP A 114 -10.37 -18.67 -30.72
CA ASP A 114 -11.20 -19.14 -29.61
C ASP A 114 -10.61 -20.47 -29.14
N VAL A 115 -9.72 -20.40 -28.15
CA VAL A 115 -9.05 -21.58 -27.59
C VAL A 115 -9.81 -22.00 -26.34
N ASN A 116 -10.48 -23.15 -26.41
CA ASN A 116 -11.07 -23.77 -25.23
C ASN A 116 -9.98 -24.50 -24.45
N ILE A 117 -9.67 -24.02 -23.24
CA ILE A 117 -8.60 -24.57 -22.39
C ILE A 117 -9.02 -25.91 -21.77
N ASP A 118 -10.32 -26.22 -21.78
CA ASP A 118 -10.87 -27.44 -21.20
C ASP A 118 -10.94 -28.61 -22.20
N ASP A 119 -10.60 -28.39 -23.47
CA ASP A 119 -10.56 -29.45 -24.49
C ASP A 119 -9.28 -30.30 -24.30
N GLU A 120 -9.43 -31.63 -24.42
CA GLU A 120 -8.31 -32.57 -24.36
C GLU A 120 -7.39 -32.32 -25.57
N ILE A 121 -6.11 -32.03 -25.32
CA ILE A 121 -5.14 -31.78 -26.40
C ILE A 121 -4.97 -33.09 -27.17
N GLY A 122 -5.44 -33.11 -28.41
CA GLY A 122 -5.23 -34.24 -29.32
C GLY A 122 -3.77 -34.30 -29.75
N ASP A 123 -3.16 -35.49 -29.66
CA ASP A 123 -1.91 -35.78 -30.35
C ASP A 123 -2.23 -35.98 -31.83
N ASP A 124 -2.14 -34.91 -32.62
CA ASP A 124 -2.19 -35.02 -34.08
C ASP A 124 -0.88 -35.67 -34.57
N GLU A 125 -0.99 -36.84 -35.22
CA GLU A 125 0.11 -37.66 -35.78
C GLU A 125 0.87 -36.98 -36.94
#